data_AF-A0A2E7ZI27-F1
#
_entry.id   AF-A0A2E7ZI27-F1
#
_cell.length_a   1.000
_cell.length_b   1.000
_cell.length_c   1.000
_cell.angle_alpha   90.00
_cell.angle_beta   90.00
_cell.angle_gamma   90.00
#
_symmetry.space_group_name_H-M   'P 1'
#
loop_
_entity.id
_entity.type
_entity.pdbx_description
1 polymer ?
#
loop_
_entity_poly.entity_id
_entity_poly.type
_entity_poly.pdbx_seq_one_letter_code
_entity_poly.pdbx_strand_id
1 'polypeptide(L)'
;MMLSVSSVYADHSIHHITEPHKGQIDSAWVEVPGPGLIGLGFGPFFQLSESDTDIYGLRINLGYGTNDNVWGLDIGTVNSSNFSAGLAIGGWNKIGTAVGFQLGLINNVHSAYGFQFGGWNTSQEMTGFQIGGINDTQNTLGLQTGLWNNAEKNLKGFQTGLVNSAGYALGLQFGGINVAEEVGGFQLGGWNKAEKKMNGFQVGAVNEMENGVGLQFSLWSIAETILGVQLGALYTTSKAVMGLQYGIWNNADKSTGVQLGLINEAEKANFFQLGAINTTTTVNGFQCCGYNNAKNLNGIQFGWINRVSGSLRGMQIGLINISSGSGGAGFMPFINIGF
;
A
#
# COMPACT_ATOMS: atom_id res chain seq x y z
N MET A 1 82.40 14.40 14.90
CA MET A 1 81.28 14.24 15.85
C MET A 1 80.70 12.84 15.61
N MET A 2 80.57 12.07 16.69
CA MET A 2 80.49 10.60 16.75
C MET A 2 79.32 9.90 16.01
N LEU A 3 79.61 8.66 15.58
CA LEU A 3 78.72 7.54 15.30
C LEU A 3 77.89 7.08 16.53
N SER A 4 76.77 6.36 16.30
CA SER A 4 76.27 5.17 17.04
C SER A 4 74.73 5.09 17.02
N VAL A 5 74.09 4.18 16.26
CA VAL A 5 73.61 2.80 16.62
C VAL A 5 72.32 2.75 17.48
N SER A 6 71.36 2.00 16.92
CA SER A 6 70.07 1.43 17.36
C SER A 6 69.66 1.34 18.85
N SER A 7 68.35 1.42 19.09
CA SER A 7 67.61 0.43 19.91
C SER A 7 66.13 0.32 19.53
N VAL A 8 65.68 -0.93 19.40
CA VAL A 8 64.29 -1.39 19.42
C VAL A 8 63.89 -1.50 20.90
N TYR A 9 62.74 -0.98 21.30
CA TYR A 9 61.94 -1.55 22.40
C TYR A 9 60.45 -1.25 22.19
N ALA A 10 59.67 -2.31 22.38
CA ALA A 10 58.22 -2.38 22.29
C ALA A 10 57.53 -1.51 23.35
N ASP A 11 56.33 -1.01 23.04
CA ASP A 11 55.33 -0.75 24.06
C ASP A 11 53.99 -1.37 23.68
N HIS A 12 53.48 -2.17 24.60
CA HIS A 12 52.18 -2.80 24.60
C HIS A 12 51.20 -1.80 25.23
N SER A 13 50.17 -1.36 24.51
CA SER A 13 49.01 -0.77 25.17
C SER A 13 47.72 -1.19 24.47
N ILE A 14 47.12 -2.22 25.07
CA ILE A 14 45.72 -2.60 24.97
C ILE A 14 44.85 -1.37 25.27
N HIS A 15 43.97 -0.99 24.34
CA HIS A 15 42.85 -0.10 24.64
C HIS A 15 41.53 -0.71 24.17
N HIS A 16 40.85 -1.29 25.16
CA HIS A 16 39.42 -1.31 25.41
C HIS A 16 38.45 -1.11 24.23
N ILE A 17 37.77 -2.23 23.92
CA ILE A 17 36.43 -2.29 23.34
C ILE A 17 35.45 -1.66 24.33
N THR A 18 34.73 -0.61 23.91
CA THR A 18 33.48 -0.17 24.56
C THR A 18 32.50 0.38 23.53
N GLU A 19 31.33 -0.27 23.52
CA GLU A 19 30.02 0.12 22.99
C GLU A 19 29.58 -0.41 21.61
N PRO A 20 28.44 -1.14 21.54
CA PRO A 20 27.83 -1.55 20.28
C PRO A 20 27.10 -0.35 19.67
N HIS A 21 27.57 0.07 18.49
CA HIS A 21 26.86 1.05 17.68
C HIS A 21 25.48 0.50 17.30
N LYS A 22 24.44 1.23 17.74
CA LYS A 22 23.06 1.03 17.32
C LYS A 22 22.95 1.24 15.82
N GLY A 23 22.93 0.16 15.05
CA GLY A 23 22.10 -0.06 13.85
C GLY A 23 21.89 1.07 12.82
N GLN A 24 22.84 1.98 12.61
CA GLN A 24 22.82 2.90 11.46
C GLN A 24 24.04 2.62 10.59
N ILE A 25 23.78 2.20 9.35
CA ILE A 25 24.80 2.07 8.32
C ILE A 25 25.01 3.47 7.72
N ASP A 26 26.04 4.17 8.18
CA ASP A 26 26.38 5.54 7.74
C ASP A 26 27.22 5.60 6.45
N SER A 27 27.49 4.46 5.79
CA SER A 27 28.29 4.43 4.56
C SER A 27 27.84 3.33 3.59
N ALA A 28 28.00 3.59 2.29
CA ALA A 28 27.62 2.68 1.21
C ALA A 28 28.58 1.47 1.04
N TRP A 29 29.54 1.32 1.96
CA TRP A 29 30.61 0.32 1.88
C TRP A 29 30.66 -0.46 3.19
N VAL A 30 30.71 -1.79 3.09
CA VAL A 30 30.90 -2.67 4.23
C VAL A 30 32.39 -2.96 4.34
N GLU A 31 33.04 -2.49 5.41
CA GLU A 31 34.46 -2.79 5.67
C GLU A 31 34.61 -4.26 6.06
N VAL A 32 35.32 -5.05 5.25
CA VAL A 32 35.62 -6.45 5.54
C VAL A 32 36.90 -6.51 6.38
N PRO A 33 36.86 -7.00 7.64
CA PRO A 33 38.08 -7.19 8.43
C PRO A 33 39.00 -8.24 7.78
N GLY A 34 40.30 -8.17 8.05
CA GLY A 34 41.33 -8.99 7.40
C GLY A 34 41.08 -10.52 7.44
N PRO A 35 41.74 -11.32 6.58
CA PRO A 35 41.41 -12.73 6.38
C PRO A 35 41.70 -13.56 7.65
N GLY A 36 40.70 -14.26 8.18
CA GLY A 36 40.86 -15.11 9.37
C GLY A 36 39.69 -16.07 9.67
N LEU A 37 40.03 -17.34 9.91
CA LEU A 37 39.19 -18.44 10.40
C LEU A 37 38.09 -18.97 9.46
N ILE A 38 38.25 -20.24 9.06
CA ILE A 38 37.23 -21.08 8.42
C ILE A 38 36.44 -21.78 9.54
N GLY A 39 35.12 -21.58 9.59
CA GLY A 39 34.25 -22.23 10.56
C GLY A 39 33.63 -23.51 9.99
N LEU A 40 33.76 -24.64 10.70
CA LEU A 40 33.05 -25.89 10.38
C LEU A 40 32.20 -26.34 11.57
N GLY A 41 30.95 -26.74 11.32
CA GLY A 41 30.03 -27.29 12.32
C GLY A 41 29.30 -28.54 11.84
N PHE A 42 29.03 -29.48 12.75
CA PHE A 42 28.33 -30.74 12.50
C PHE A 42 27.42 -31.08 13.69
N GLY A 43 26.12 -31.00 13.49
CA GLY A 43 25.11 -31.15 14.53
C GLY A 43 25.18 -30.04 15.60
N PRO A 44 24.33 -30.12 16.64
CA PRO A 44 24.33 -29.13 17.72
C PRO A 44 25.47 -29.30 18.73
N PHE A 45 26.31 -30.34 18.58
CA PHE A 45 27.33 -30.72 19.57
C PHE A 45 28.78 -30.56 19.09
N PHE A 46 29.03 -30.53 17.78
CA PHE A 46 30.38 -30.46 17.24
C PHE A 46 30.52 -29.21 16.37
N GLN A 47 31.17 -28.19 16.91
CA GLN A 47 31.54 -26.99 16.17
C GLN A 47 33.04 -26.73 16.39
N LEU A 48 33.81 -26.54 15.30
CA LEU A 48 35.25 -26.29 15.39
C LEU A 48 35.58 -24.90 15.92
N SER A 49 34.65 -23.96 15.77
CA SER A 49 34.76 -22.58 16.25
C SER A 49 33.75 -22.36 17.37
N GLU A 50 34.12 -21.66 18.43
CA GLU A 50 33.20 -21.37 19.54
C GLU A 50 32.05 -20.44 19.08
N SER A 51 30.91 -20.47 19.76
CA SER A 51 29.69 -19.80 19.28
C SER A 51 29.73 -18.27 19.31
N ASP A 52 30.66 -17.71 20.07
CA ASP A 52 30.94 -16.27 20.24
C ASP A 52 32.11 -15.80 19.35
N THR A 53 32.62 -16.67 18.47
CA THR A 53 33.71 -16.30 17.56
C THR A 53 33.18 -15.73 16.25
N ASP A 54 33.95 -14.81 15.68
CA ASP A 54 33.78 -14.31 14.32
C ASP A 54 34.36 -15.27 13.29
N ILE A 55 33.68 -15.38 12.14
CA ILE A 55 34.15 -16.14 10.98
C ILE A 55 34.38 -15.18 9.81
N TYR A 56 35.57 -15.24 9.20
CA TYR A 56 35.88 -14.50 7.97
C TYR A 56 36.25 -15.48 6.84
N GLY A 57 35.46 -15.49 5.78
CA GLY A 57 35.66 -16.30 4.59
C GLY A 57 34.53 -17.31 4.39
N LEU A 58 34.62 -18.46 5.06
CA LEU A 58 33.72 -19.59 4.84
C LEU A 58 33.25 -20.21 6.15
N ARG A 59 31.93 -20.32 6.31
CA ARG A 59 31.28 -21.16 7.31
C ARG A 59 30.50 -22.28 6.62
N ILE A 60 30.73 -23.53 7.04
CA ILE A 60 29.91 -24.68 6.62
C ILE A 60 29.38 -25.38 7.87
N ASN A 61 28.06 -25.60 7.94
CA ASN A 61 27.47 -26.40 9.00
C ASN A 61 26.45 -27.43 8.48
N LEU A 62 26.39 -28.59 9.14
CA LEU A 62 25.32 -29.58 8.95
C LEU A 62 24.52 -29.73 10.25
N GLY A 63 23.42 -29.01 10.40
CA GLY A 63 22.60 -29.01 11.61
C GLY A 63 22.43 -27.62 12.20
N TYR A 64 23.41 -27.15 12.97
CA TYR A 64 23.40 -25.83 13.59
C TYR A 64 24.79 -25.21 13.50
N GLY A 65 24.89 -23.97 13.00
CA GLY A 65 26.10 -23.15 13.04
C GLY A 65 25.79 -21.82 13.71
N THR A 66 26.40 -21.58 14.88
CA THR A 66 26.21 -20.35 15.66
C THR A 66 27.53 -19.62 15.76
N ASN A 67 27.59 -18.35 15.34
CA ASN A 67 28.77 -17.49 15.47
C ASN A 67 28.30 -16.07 15.73
N ASP A 68 29.18 -15.20 16.25
CA ASP A 68 28.79 -13.83 16.55
C ASP A 68 28.63 -13.04 15.24
N ASN A 69 29.69 -12.96 14.44
CA ASN A 69 29.68 -12.33 13.12
C ASN A 69 30.19 -13.29 12.04
N VAL A 70 29.58 -13.25 10.85
CA VAL A 70 30.02 -14.05 9.69
C VAL A 70 30.19 -13.17 8.47
N TRP A 71 31.40 -13.16 7.92
CA TRP A 71 31.76 -12.40 6.74
C TRP A 71 32.15 -13.37 5.62
N GLY A 72 31.49 -13.29 4.47
CA GLY A 72 31.78 -14.13 3.30
C GLY A 72 30.65 -15.11 2.97
N LEU A 73 30.99 -16.39 2.84
CA LEU A 73 30.07 -17.46 2.44
C LEU A 73 29.66 -18.29 3.65
N ASP A 74 28.37 -18.37 3.91
CA ASP A 74 27.79 -19.11 5.01
C ASP A 74 26.81 -20.16 4.47
N ILE A 75 27.13 -21.44 4.63
CA ILE A 75 26.33 -22.55 4.11
C ILE A 75 25.94 -23.48 5.24
N GLY A 76 24.66 -23.77 5.41
CA GLY A 76 24.27 -24.85 6.30
C GLY A 76 22.78 -25.08 6.51
N THR A 77 22.44 -25.98 7.44
CA THR A 77 21.03 -26.28 7.73
C THR A 77 20.38 -25.15 8.52
N VAL A 78 21.05 -24.69 9.57
CA VAL A 78 20.63 -23.54 10.38
C VAL A 78 21.81 -22.62 10.60
N ASN A 79 21.71 -21.42 10.05
CA ASN A 79 22.72 -20.38 10.15
C ASN A 79 22.26 -19.35 11.18
N SER A 80 22.92 -19.30 12.34
CA SER A 80 22.64 -18.34 13.40
C SER A 80 23.81 -17.38 13.57
N SER A 81 23.55 -16.07 13.48
CA SER A 81 24.54 -15.05 13.85
C SER A 81 23.91 -13.70 14.22
N ASN A 82 24.66 -12.85 14.93
CA ASN A 82 24.24 -11.48 15.21
C ASN A 82 24.45 -10.58 13.98
N PHE A 83 25.52 -10.81 13.24
CA PHE A 83 25.79 -10.14 11.95
C PHE A 83 26.16 -11.14 10.87
N SER A 84 25.74 -10.87 9.64
CA SER A 84 26.19 -11.60 8.45
C SER A 84 26.38 -10.63 7.29
N ALA A 85 27.55 -10.63 6.65
CA ALA A 85 27.81 -9.90 5.43
C ALA A 85 28.32 -10.85 4.33
N GLY A 86 27.62 -10.93 3.21
CA GLY A 86 27.99 -11.75 2.07
C GLY A 86 26.84 -12.61 1.55
N LEU A 87 27.07 -13.92 1.43
CA LEU A 87 26.10 -14.89 0.93
C LEU A 87 25.78 -15.92 2.00
N ALA A 88 24.55 -15.89 2.52
CA ALA A 88 24.03 -16.88 3.45
C ALA A 88 23.09 -17.84 2.71
N ILE A 89 23.43 -19.12 2.70
CA ILE A 89 22.64 -20.20 2.11
C ILE A 89 22.29 -21.17 3.24
N GLY A 90 21.00 -21.32 3.55
CA GLY A 90 20.63 -22.34 4.50
C GLY A 90 19.17 -22.71 4.58
N GLY A 91 18.88 -23.83 5.24
CA GLY A 91 17.49 -24.23 5.48
C GLY A 91 16.76 -23.14 6.28
N TRP A 92 17.40 -22.67 7.35
CA TRP A 92 16.94 -21.55 8.16
C TRP A 92 18.10 -20.57 8.44
N ASN A 93 17.98 -19.34 7.94
CA ASN A 93 18.85 -18.24 8.30
C ASN A 93 18.21 -17.42 9.43
N LYS A 94 18.82 -17.40 10.62
CA LYS A 94 18.40 -16.61 11.79
C LYS A 94 19.48 -15.58 12.12
N ILE A 95 19.33 -14.37 11.61
CA ILE A 95 20.41 -13.37 11.63
C ILE A 95 19.94 -12.08 12.31
N GLY A 96 20.75 -11.44 13.14
CA GLY A 96 20.44 -10.09 13.63
C GLY A 96 20.41 -9.09 12.47
N THR A 97 21.59 -8.73 11.97
CA THR A 97 21.74 -7.86 10.80
C THR A 97 22.37 -8.63 9.64
N ALA A 98 21.71 -8.62 8.48
CA ALA A 98 22.19 -9.30 7.29
C ALA A 98 22.40 -8.31 6.14
N VAL A 99 23.61 -8.28 5.58
CA VAL A 99 23.98 -7.45 4.43
C VAL A 99 24.41 -8.35 3.27
N GLY A 100 23.70 -8.27 2.15
CA GLY A 100 24.00 -9.08 0.95
C GLY A 100 22.86 -10.02 0.58
N PHE A 101 23.19 -11.28 0.28
CA PHE A 101 22.27 -12.26 -0.27
C PHE A 101 21.94 -13.36 0.73
N GLN A 102 20.64 -13.60 0.92
CA GLN A 102 20.14 -14.68 1.77
C GLN A 102 19.26 -15.60 0.94
N LEU A 103 19.65 -16.86 0.87
CA LEU A 103 18.92 -17.95 0.24
C LEU A 103 18.53 -18.95 1.33
N GLY A 104 17.24 -19.21 1.51
CA GLY A 104 16.83 -20.25 2.43
C GLY A 104 15.36 -20.62 2.40
N LEU A 105 14.96 -21.69 3.09
CA LEU A 105 13.52 -21.99 3.22
C LEU A 105 12.87 -20.97 4.16
N ILE A 106 13.58 -20.61 5.23
CA ILE A 106 13.16 -19.62 6.22
C ILE A 106 14.29 -18.60 6.41
N ASN A 107 13.99 -17.32 6.23
CA ASN A 107 14.87 -16.21 6.57
C ASN A 107 14.20 -15.41 7.70
N ASN A 108 14.78 -15.41 8.88
CA ASN A 108 14.33 -14.64 10.03
C ASN A 108 15.44 -13.65 10.40
N VAL A 109 15.28 -12.39 10.00
CA VAL A 109 16.33 -11.38 10.13
C VAL A 109 15.81 -10.14 10.82
N HIS A 110 16.51 -9.57 11.80
CA HIS A 110 16.04 -8.32 12.40
C HIS A 110 16.13 -7.14 11.40
N SER A 111 17.32 -6.90 10.85
CA SER A 111 17.57 -5.87 9.83
C SER A 111 18.23 -6.47 8.59
N ALA A 112 17.55 -6.42 7.45
CA ALA A 112 18.02 -6.98 6.20
C ALA A 112 18.30 -5.88 5.17
N TYR A 113 19.52 -5.87 4.64
CA TYR A 113 19.99 -4.95 3.61
C TYR A 113 20.48 -5.75 2.40
N GLY A 114 19.68 -5.83 1.34
CA GLY A 114 20.02 -6.58 0.13
C GLY A 114 18.88 -7.48 -0.35
N PHE A 115 19.17 -8.77 -0.53
CA PHE A 115 18.26 -9.71 -1.16
C PHE A 115 17.94 -10.88 -0.25
N GLN A 116 16.64 -11.15 -0.09
CA GLN A 116 16.11 -12.29 0.64
C GLN A 116 15.28 -13.15 -0.29
N PHE A 117 15.68 -14.41 -0.46
CA PHE A 117 14.92 -15.40 -1.21
C PHE A 117 14.59 -16.57 -0.29
N GLY A 118 13.30 -16.90 -0.18
CA GLY A 118 12.90 -18.06 0.58
C GLY A 118 11.42 -18.41 0.59
N GLY A 119 11.06 -19.52 1.22
CA GLY A 119 9.66 -19.86 1.41
C GLY A 119 8.96 -18.87 2.35
N TRP A 120 9.65 -18.53 3.43
CA TRP A 120 9.20 -17.59 4.46
C TRP A 120 10.30 -16.59 4.79
N ASN A 121 10.04 -15.30 4.58
CA ASN A 121 10.95 -14.23 4.92
C ASN A 121 10.28 -13.34 5.98
N THR A 122 10.96 -13.12 7.11
CA THR A 122 10.48 -12.26 8.20
C THR A 122 11.58 -11.30 8.60
N SER A 123 11.29 -9.99 8.61
CA SER A 123 12.22 -9.00 9.13
C SER A 123 11.61 -7.76 9.74
N GLN A 124 12.24 -7.12 10.72
CA GLN A 124 11.70 -5.85 11.23
C GLN A 124 11.93 -4.73 10.20
N GLU A 125 13.17 -4.62 9.73
CA GLU A 125 13.57 -3.65 8.71
C GLU A 125 14.05 -4.40 7.47
N MET A 126 13.46 -4.10 6.31
CA MET A 126 13.91 -4.63 5.01
C MET A 126 14.23 -3.48 4.07
N THR A 127 15.49 -3.38 3.62
CA THR A 127 15.89 -2.52 2.52
C THR A 127 16.42 -3.38 1.36
N GLY A 128 15.73 -3.38 0.22
CA GLY A 128 16.11 -4.14 -0.97
C GLY A 128 14.98 -5.01 -1.52
N PHE A 129 15.26 -6.29 -1.77
CA PHE A 129 14.33 -7.21 -2.46
C PHE A 129 14.02 -8.43 -1.61
N GLN A 130 12.74 -8.70 -1.40
CA GLN A 130 12.23 -9.84 -0.65
C GLN A 130 11.37 -10.71 -1.57
N ILE A 131 11.82 -11.92 -1.87
CA ILE A 131 11.17 -12.86 -2.77
C ILE A 131 10.83 -14.12 -1.98
N GLY A 132 9.54 -14.43 -1.87
CA GLY A 132 9.16 -15.64 -1.17
C GLY A 132 7.70 -16.03 -1.22
N GLY A 133 7.35 -17.18 -0.67
CA GLY A 133 5.94 -17.53 -0.51
C GLY A 133 5.23 -16.54 0.41
N ILE A 134 5.88 -16.25 1.54
CA ILE A 134 5.43 -15.29 2.55
C ILE A 134 6.58 -14.32 2.85
N ASN A 135 6.27 -13.04 2.81
CA ASN A 135 7.15 -11.94 3.16
C ASN A 135 6.46 -11.11 4.24
N ASP A 136 7.06 -11.00 5.42
CA ASP A 136 6.48 -10.31 6.56
C ASP A 136 7.48 -9.34 7.16
N THR A 137 7.11 -8.06 7.20
CA THR A 137 7.98 -7.00 7.70
C THR A 137 7.26 -5.97 8.52
N GLN A 138 7.97 -5.24 9.39
CA GLN A 138 7.41 -4.01 9.96
C GLN A 138 7.58 -2.84 8.99
N ASN A 139 8.80 -2.63 8.50
CA ASN A 139 9.14 -1.56 7.57
C ASN A 139 9.87 -2.14 6.36
N THR A 140 9.41 -1.78 5.18
CA THR A 140 10.04 -2.13 3.90
C THR A 140 10.36 -0.88 3.10
N LEU A 141 11.60 -0.78 2.66
CA LEU A 141 12.07 0.10 1.59
C LEU A 141 12.55 -0.75 0.42
N GLY A 142 11.72 -0.93 -0.59
CA GLY A 142 12.07 -1.74 -1.77
C GLY A 142 10.92 -2.60 -2.28
N LEU A 143 11.24 -3.84 -2.65
CA LEU A 143 10.32 -4.75 -3.33
C LEU A 143 10.01 -5.98 -2.49
N GLN A 144 8.72 -6.33 -2.37
CA GLN A 144 8.27 -7.63 -1.87
C GLN A 144 7.47 -8.35 -2.96
N THR A 145 7.88 -9.56 -3.29
CA THR A 145 7.17 -10.42 -4.25
C THR A 145 6.88 -11.79 -3.63
N GLY A 146 5.62 -12.20 -3.66
CA GLY A 146 5.21 -13.44 -3.02
C GLY A 146 3.73 -13.74 -3.08
N LEU A 147 3.30 -14.85 -2.49
CA LEU A 147 1.85 -15.12 -2.37
C LEU A 147 1.24 -14.17 -1.33
N TRP A 148 1.95 -13.94 -0.22
CA TRP A 148 1.57 -13.02 0.83
C TRP A 148 2.71 -12.04 1.13
N ASN A 149 2.44 -10.75 1.01
CA ASN A 149 3.35 -9.68 1.40
C ASN A 149 2.71 -8.82 2.49
N ASN A 150 3.44 -8.61 3.58
CA ASN A 150 3.01 -7.77 4.69
C ASN A 150 4.11 -6.77 5.09
N ALA A 151 3.71 -5.53 5.26
CA ALA A 151 4.51 -4.43 5.81
C ALA A 151 3.70 -3.74 6.91
N GLU A 152 3.71 -4.33 8.12
CA GLU A 152 2.84 -3.99 9.25
C GLU A 152 2.74 -2.48 9.51
N LYS A 153 3.85 -1.74 9.38
CA LYS A 153 3.88 -0.29 9.59
C LYS A 153 4.01 0.46 8.27
N ASN A 154 5.13 0.32 7.56
CA ASN A 154 5.42 1.16 6.40
C ASN A 154 5.92 0.33 5.22
N LEU A 155 5.31 0.56 4.07
CA LEU A 155 5.84 0.17 2.76
C LEU A 155 6.24 1.44 2.00
N LYS A 156 7.51 1.52 1.62
CA LYS A 156 8.01 2.48 0.63
C LYS A 156 8.58 1.70 -0.55
N GLY A 157 7.80 1.56 -1.61
CA GLY A 157 8.23 0.81 -2.79
C GLY A 157 7.10 -0.02 -3.39
N PHE A 158 7.34 -1.32 -3.59
CA PHE A 158 6.49 -2.13 -4.44
C PHE A 158 6.18 -3.52 -3.82
N GLN A 159 4.90 -3.82 -3.64
CA GLN A 159 4.41 -5.16 -3.29
C GLN A 159 3.71 -5.81 -4.49
N THR A 160 4.09 -7.05 -4.82
CA THR A 160 3.40 -7.85 -5.84
C THR A 160 3.10 -9.26 -5.35
N GLY A 161 1.85 -9.69 -5.49
CA GLY A 161 1.45 -10.99 -4.93
C GLY A 161 -0.03 -11.30 -5.01
N LEU A 162 -0.46 -12.40 -4.39
CA LEU A 162 -1.90 -12.66 -4.27
C LEU A 162 -2.52 -11.73 -3.22
N VAL A 163 -1.84 -11.55 -2.09
CA VAL A 163 -2.25 -10.68 -0.99
C VAL A 163 -1.12 -9.72 -0.64
N ASN A 164 -1.42 -8.42 -0.66
CA ASN A 164 -0.52 -7.36 -0.25
C ASN A 164 -1.18 -6.56 0.88
N SER A 165 -0.46 -6.40 1.99
CA SER A 165 -0.91 -5.70 3.19
C SER A 165 0.15 -4.71 3.66
N ALA A 166 -0.28 -3.51 4.06
CA ALA A 166 0.60 -2.52 4.68
C ALA A 166 -0.16 -1.60 5.64
N GLY A 167 0.50 -1.07 6.67
CA GLY A 167 -0.07 0.05 7.45
C GLY A 167 -0.17 1.31 6.59
N TYR A 168 0.99 1.87 6.23
CA TYR A 168 1.14 3.02 5.34
C TYR A 168 1.87 2.59 4.05
N ALA A 169 1.16 2.61 2.92
CA ALA A 169 1.67 2.22 1.61
C ALA A 169 2.02 3.45 0.75
N LEU A 170 3.30 3.79 0.68
CA LEU A 170 3.84 4.77 -0.26
C LEU A 170 4.46 4.04 -1.46
N GLY A 171 3.70 3.88 -2.54
CA GLY A 171 4.18 3.24 -3.76
C GLY A 171 3.11 2.39 -4.46
N LEU A 172 3.48 1.18 -4.87
CA LEU A 172 2.66 0.32 -5.73
C LEU A 172 2.27 -0.97 -5.01
N GLN A 173 1.01 -1.40 -5.15
CA GLN A 173 0.55 -2.72 -4.75
C GLN A 173 -0.16 -3.39 -5.95
N PHE A 174 0.41 -4.46 -6.50
CA PHE A 174 -0.16 -5.24 -7.60
C PHE A 174 -0.54 -6.63 -7.07
N GLY A 175 -1.81 -7.01 -7.10
CA GLY A 175 -2.19 -8.33 -6.60
C GLY A 175 -3.65 -8.72 -6.72
N GLY A 176 -4.01 -9.87 -6.15
CA GLY A 176 -5.42 -10.27 -6.06
C GLY A 176 -6.18 -9.36 -5.07
N ILE A 177 -5.58 -9.16 -3.91
CA ILE A 177 -6.10 -8.35 -2.80
C ILE A 177 -5.00 -7.40 -2.34
N ASN A 178 -5.29 -6.10 -2.31
CA ASN A 178 -4.43 -5.07 -1.74
C ASN A 178 -5.17 -4.35 -0.61
N VAL A 179 -4.58 -4.33 0.57
CA VAL A 179 -5.13 -3.65 1.75
C VAL A 179 -4.06 -2.74 2.34
N ALA A 180 -4.43 -1.51 2.66
CA ALA A 180 -3.64 -0.69 3.57
C ALA A 180 -4.51 0.25 4.40
N GLU A 181 -4.03 0.69 5.56
CA GLU A 181 -4.74 1.72 6.32
C GLU A 181 -4.71 3.06 5.57
N GLU A 182 -3.52 3.43 5.09
CA GLU A 182 -3.28 4.63 4.31
C GLU A 182 -2.48 4.32 3.04
N VAL A 183 -2.90 4.90 1.92
CA VAL A 183 -2.27 4.71 0.62
C VAL A 183 -1.89 6.05 0.01
N GLY A 184 -0.62 6.18 -0.36
CA GLY A 184 -0.07 7.23 -1.22
C GLY A 184 0.53 6.61 -2.48
N GLY A 185 -0.29 6.32 -3.49
CA GLY A 185 0.21 5.64 -4.69
C GLY A 185 -0.85 4.90 -5.50
N PHE A 186 -0.53 3.67 -5.94
CA PHE A 186 -1.33 2.90 -6.88
C PHE A 186 -1.65 1.50 -6.35
N GLN A 187 -2.92 1.10 -6.40
CA GLN A 187 -3.35 -0.27 -6.15
C GLN A 187 -4.00 -0.85 -7.41
N LEU A 188 -3.54 -2.02 -7.85
CA LEU A 188 -4.20 -2.83 -8.90
C LEU A 188 -4.55 -4.18 -8.31
N GLY A 189 -5.81 -4.58 -8.43
CA GLY A 189 -6.16 -5.93 -8.04
C GLY A 189 -7.62 -6.28 -8.19
N GLY A 190 -7.98 -7.51 -7.84
CA GLY A 190 -9.38 -7.88 -7.74
C GLY A 190 -10.09 -7.03 -6.69
N TRP A 191 -9.46 -6.87 -5.53
CA TRP A 191 -9.94 -6.06 -4.42
C TRP A 191 -8.86 -5.08 -3.95
N ASN A 192 -9.19 -3.79 -3.91
CA ASN A 192 -8.32 -2.75 -3.34
C ASN A 192 -9.04 -2.04 -2.20
N LYS A 193 -8.40 -1.95 -1.03
CA LYS A 193 -8.96 -1.29 0.16
C LYS A 193 -7.95 -0.31 0.77
N ALA A 194 -8.41 0.91 1.02
CA ALA A 194 -7.74 1.93 1.82
C ALA A 194 -8.61 2.28 3.02
N GLU A 195 -8.25 1.79 4.21
CA GLU A 195 -9.17 1.79 5.36
C GLU A 195 -9.47 3.18 5.91
N LYS A 196 -8.53 4.13 5.82
CA LYS A 196 -8.69 5.49 6.34
C LYS A 196 -8.52 6.54 5.25
N LYS A 197 -7.39 6.48 4.53
CA LYS A 197 -7.01 7.53 3.58
C LYS A 197 -6.40 6.99 2.30
N MET A 198 -6.81 7.56 1.17
CA MET A 198 -6.19 7.32 -0.14
C MET A 198 -5.82 8.63 -0.82
N ASN A 199 -4.57 8.74 -1.26
CA ASN A 199 -4.10 9.73 -2.21
C ASN A 199 -3.46 9.03 -3.40
N GLY A 200 -4.20 8.89 -4.50
CA GLY A 200 -3.71 8.21 -5.70
C GLY A 200 -4.79 7.47 -6.49
N PHE A 201 -4.50 6.24 -6.90
CA PHE A 201 -5.30 5.52 -7.90
C PHE A 201 -5.58 4.09 -7.46
N GLN A 202 -6.82 3.64 -7.67
CA GLN A 202 -7.21 2.24 -7.51
C GLN A 202 -7.81 1.73 -8.83
N VAL A 203 -7.39 0.54 -9.26
CA VAL A 203 -7.93 -0.14 -10.43
C VAL A 203 -8.24 -1.59 -10.06
N GLY A 204 -9.49 -2.02 -10.23
CA GLY A 204 -9.86 -3.37 -9.81
C GLY A 204 -11.28 -3.80 -10.06
N ALA A 205 -11.68 -4.98 -9.59
CA ALA A 205 -13.09 -5.35 -9.62
C ALA A 205 -13.86 -4.57 -8.53
N VAL A 206 -13.27 -4.48 -7.33
CA VAL A 206 -13.79 -3.73 -6.18
C VAL A 206 -12.72 -2.76 -5.69
N ASN A 207 -13.10 -1.50 -5.57
CA ASN A 207 -12.29 -0.45 -4.96
C ASN A 207 -13.04 0.13 -3.75
N GLU A 208 -12.38 0.18 -2.60
CA GLU A 208 -12.91 0.71 -1.35
C GLU A 208 -11.93 1.70 -0.74
N MET A 209 -12.44 2.86 -0.33
CA MET A 209 -11.68 3.87 0.41
C MET A 209 -12.56 4.59 1.41
N GLU A 210 -12.09 4.93 2.60
CA GLU A 210 -12.91 5.78 3.49
C GLU A 210 -12.89 7.23 2.98
N ASN A 211 -11.71 7.88 3.01
CA ASN A 211 -11.55 9.26 2.57
C ASN A 211 -10.40 9.39 1.57
N GLY A 212 -10.52 10.28 0.58
CA GLY A 212 -9.34 10.54 -0.24
C GLY A 212 -9.50 11.43 -1.45
N VAL A 213 -8.34 11.68 -2.06
CA VAL A 213 -8.17 12.43 -3.31
C VAL A 213 -7.62 11.45 -4.34
N GLY A 214 -8.35 11.21 -5.42
CA GLY A 214 -7.87 10.19 -6.35
C GLY A 214 -8.85 9.75 -7.42
N LEU A 215 -8.42 8.70 -8.13
CA LEU A 215 -9.23 8.04 -9.15
C LEU A 215 -9.50 6.58 -8.78
N GLN A 216 -10.74 6.14 -8.94
CA GLN A 216 -11.11 4.73 -8.84
C GLN A 216 -11.65 4.25 -10.20
N PHE A 217 -11.10 3.16 -10.72
CA PHE A 217 -11.61 2.46 -11.92
C PHE A 217 -11.97 1.03 -11.53
N SER A 218 -13.26 0.72 -11.49
CA SER A 218 -13.71 -0.61 -11.07
C SER A 218 -15.05 -1.03 -11.61
N LEU A 219 -15.50 -2.24 -11.26
CA LEU A 219 -16.90 -2.64 -11.43
C LEU A 219 -17.75 -2.06 -10.29
N TRP A 220 -17.27 -2.19 -9.06
CA TRP A 220 -17.83 -1.59 -7.84
C TRP A 220 -16.86 -0.61 -7.21
N SER A 221 -17.33 0.60 -6.96
CA SER A 221 -16.55 1.67 -6.34
C SER A 221 -17.26 2.16 -5.08
N ILE A 222 -16.59 2.05 -3.95
CA ILE A 222 -17.13 2.40 -2.64
C ILE A 222 -16.22 3.47 -2.03
N ALA A 223 -16.82 4.56 -1.56
CA ALA A 223 -16.12 5.54 -0.76
C ALA A 223 -16.99 6.09 0.38
N GLU A 224 -16.42 6.67 1.44
CA GLU A 224 -17.19 7.62 2.25
C GLU A 224 -17.11 9.01 1.64
N THR A 225 -15.89 9.54 1.49
CA THR A 225 -15.62 10.84 0.88
C THR A 225 -14.57 10.72 -0.22
N ILE A 226 -14.89 11.19 -1.41
CA ILE A 226 -13.95 11.25 -2.53
C ILE A 226 -13.92 12.65 -3.17
N LEU A 227 -12.72 13.19 -3.31
CA LEU A 227 -12.42 14.32 -4.18
C LEU A 227 -11.68 13.79 -5.42
N GLY A 228 -12.38 13.69 -6.54
CA GLY A 228 -11.78 13.16 -7.77
C GLY A 228 -12.76 12.45 -8.68
N VAL A 229 -12.36 11.31 -9.22
CA VAL A 229 -13.13 10.57 -10.22
C VAL A 229 -13.40 9.16 -9.75
N GLN A 230 -14.66 8.78 -9.78
CA GLN A 230 -15.12 7.46 -9.44
C GLN A 230 -15.80 6.81 -10.65
N LEU A 231 -15.11 5.88 -11.33
CA LEU A 231 -15.64 5.13 -12.46
C LEU A 231 -15.92 3.68 -12.03
N GLY A 232 -17.11 3.43 -11.51
CA GLY A 232 -17.61 2.08 -11.19
C GLY A 232 -18.56 1.61 -12.28
N ALA A 233 -18.11 0.74 -13.20
CA ALA A 233 -18.87 0.35 -14.38
C ALA A 233 -20.30 -0.14 -14.07
N LEU A 234 -20.48 -0.83 -12.93
CA LEU A 234 -21.78 -1.30 -12.47
C LEU A 234 -22.36 -0.40 -11.39
N TYR A 235 -21.56 -0.08 -10.37
CA TYR A 235 -22.06 0.60 -9.18
C TYR A 235 -21.01 1.51 -8.55
N THR A 236 -21.45 2.70 -8.17
CA THR A 236 -20.68 3.62 -7.33
C THR A 236 -21.52 4.07 -6.14
N THR A 237 -20.93 4.09 -4.94
CA THR A 237 -21.62 4.54 -3.71
C THR A 237 -20.71 5.39 -2.85
N SER A 238 -21.20 6.55 -2.39
CA SER A 238 -20.43 7.42 -1.50
C SER A 238 -21.27 8.33 -0.62
N LYS A 239 -20.83 8.67 0.59
CA LYS A 239 -21.52 9.71 1.38
C LYS A 239 -21.31 11.09 0.76
N ALA A 240 -20.09 11.39 0.30
CA ALA A 240 -19.74 12.66 -0.31
C ALA A 240 -18.83 12.48 -1.53
N VAL A 241 -19.28 12.99 -2.67
CA VAL A 241 -18.51 13.05 -3.92
C VAL A 241 -18.28 14.51 -4.29
N MET A 242 -17.03 14.86 -4.54
CA MET A 242 -16.63 16.12 -5.14
C MET A 242 -15.86 15.80 -6.43
N GLY A 243 -16.49 15.94 -7.59
CA GLY A 243 -15.88 15.62 -8.88
C GLY A 243 -16.80 14.84 -9.80
N LEU A 244 -16.34 13.72 -10.35
CA LEU A 244 -17.09 12.93 -11.33
C LEU A 244 -17.40 11.54 -10.80
N GLN A 245 -18.65 11.11 -10.97
CA GLN A 245 -19.11 9.77 -10.67
C GLN A 245 -19.74 9.16 -11.93
N TYR A 246 -19.29 7.97 -12.31
CA TYR A 246 -19.79 7.22 -13.46
C TYR A 246 -20.07 5.78 -13.10
N GLY A 247 -21.22 5.28 -13.57
CA GLY A 247 -21.63 3.89 -13.40
C GLY A 247 -23.03 3.65 -13.91
N ILE A 248 -23.44 2.38 -14.03
CA ILE A 248 -24.85 2.06 -14.32
C ILE A 248 -25.75 2.64 -13.22
N TRP A 249 -25.33 2.49 -11.95
CA TRP A 249 -25.99 3.10 -10.81
C TRP A 249 -24.99 3.87 -9.96
N ASN A 250 -25.24 5.17 -9.82
CA ASN A 250 -24.52 6.06 -8.92
C ASN A 250 -25.39 6.42 -7.71
N ASN A 251 -24.88 6.21 -6.50
CA ASN A 251 -25.55 6.56 -5.26
C ASN A 251 -24.66 7.50 -4.43
N ALA A 252 -25.18 8.64 -4.00
CA ALA A 252 -24.46 9.46 -3.03
C ALA A 252 -25.32 10.37 -2.13
N ASP A 253 -25.04 10.49 -0.84
CA ASP A 253 -25.79 11.44 0.00
C ASP A 253 -25.57 12.88 -0.50
N LYS A 254 -24.32 13.24 -0.77
CA LYS A 254 -23.94 14.54 -1.34
C LYS A 254 -23.07 14.34 -2.57
N SER A 255 -23.55 14.80 -3.70
CA SER A 255 -22.75 14.85 -4.93
C SER A 255 -22.58 16.30 -5.38
N THR A 256 -21.33 16.70 -5.59
CA THR A 256 -20.95 18.04 -6.06
C THR A 256 -20.07 17.87 -7.28
N GLY A 257 -20.66 18.02 -8.47
CA GLY A 257 -19.96 17.88 -9.74
C GLY A 257 -20.83 17.19 -10.79
N VAL A 258 -20.35 16.08 -11.35
CA VAL A 258 -21.05 15.38 -12.43
C VAL A 258 -21.35 13.95 -12.02
N GLN A 259 -22.63 13.56 -12.09
CA GLN A 259 -23.04 12.15 -12.04
C GLN A 259 -23.53 11.73 -13.43
N LEU A 260 -22.91 10.67 -13.96
CA LEU A 260 -23.23 10.08 -15.26
C LEU A 260 -23.61 8.62 -15.07
N GLY A 261 -24.86 8.26 -15.29
CA GLY A 261 -25.28 6.87 -15.11
C GLY A 261 -26.67 6.60 -15.61
N LEU A 262 -27.05 5.32 -15.74
CA LEU A 262 -28.45 5.01 -16.07
C LEU A 262 -29.37 5.44 -14.92
N ILE A 263 -28.91 5.22 -13.68
CA ILE A 263 -29.61 5.59 -12.46
C ILE A 263 -28.67 6.46 -11.63
N ASN A 264 -29.10 7.66 -11.27
CA ASN A 264 -28.43 8.50 -10.28
C ASN A 264 -29.36 8.75 -9.09
N GLU A 265 -28.87 8.44 -7.90
CA GLU A 265 -29.57 8.64 -6.63
C GLU A 265 -28.73 9.55 -5.73
N ALA A 266 -29.37 10.56 -5.14
CA ALA A 266 -28.70 11.39 -4.15
C ALA A 266 -29.62 12.08 -3.14
N GLU A 267 -29.13 12.45 -1.95
CA GLU A 267 -29.89 13.37 -1.10
C GLU A 267 -29.72 14.82 -1.54
N LYS A 268 -28.49 15.21 -1.87
CA LYS A 268 -28.13 16.55 -2.35
C LYS A 268 -27.24 16.43 -3.58
N ALA A 269 -27.74 16.87 -4.72
CA ALA A 269 -26.96 16.98 -5.93
C ALA A 269 -26.74 18.46 -6.28
N ASN A 270 -25.47 18.85 -6.41
CA ASN A 270 -25.06 20.14 -6.92
C ASN A 270 -24.41 19.93 -8.29
N PHE A 271 -24.76 20.79 -9.25
CA PHE A 271 -24.27 20.82 -10.63
C PHE A 271 -25.01 19.89 -11.61
N PHE A 272 -24.45 18.76 -12.06
CA PHE A 272 -24.96 18.03 -13.22
C PHE A 272 -25.28 16.56 -12.93
N GLN A 273 -26.49 16.12 -13.30
CA GLN A 273 -26.85 14.70 -13.31
C GLN A 273 -27.44 14.31 -14.67
N LEU A 274 -26.80 13.35 -15.34
CA LEU A 274 -27.18 12.87 -16.66
C LEU A 274 -27.43 11.37 -16.62
N GLY A 275 -28.48 10.91 -17.31
CA GLY A 275 -28.90 9.52 -17.21
C GLY A 275 -30.26 9.16 -17.78
N ALA A 276 -30.79 8.01 -17.37
CA ALA A 276 -32.17 7.63 -17.66
C ALA A 276 -33.12 8.01 -16.51
N ILE A 277 -32.67 7.83 -15.26
CA ILE A 277 -33.44 8.07 -14.04
C ILE A 277 -32.58 8.86 -13.05
N ASN A 278 -33.10 10.00 -12.60
CA ASN A 278 -32.57 10.72 -11.45
C ASN A 278 -33.59 10.77 -10.32
N THR A 279 -33.18 10.37 -9.12
CA THR A 279 -33.96 10.55 -7.88
C THR A 279 -33.12 11.34 -6.91
N THR A 280 -33.54 12.56 -6.55
CA THR A 280 -32.76 13.41 -5.65
C THR A 280 -33.58 14.28 -4.72
N THR A 281 -33.29 14.28 -3.42
CA THR A 281 -34.08 15.11 -2.48
C THR A 281 -33.91 16.60 -2.76
N THR A 282 -32.68 17.11 -2.87
CA THR A 282 -32.42 18.53 -3.18
C THR A 282 -31.46 18.65 -4.36
N VAL A 283 -31.87 19.37 -5.38
CA VAL A 283 -31.10 19.60 -6.60
C VAL A 283 -30.76 21.08 -6.69
N ASN A 284 -29.48 21.42 -6.78
CA ASN A 284 -28.99 22.75 -7.13
C ASN A 284 -28.20 22.66 -8.45
N GLY A 285 -28.88 22.77 -9.58
CA GLY A 285 -28.23 22.65 -10.89
C GLY A 285 -29.13 22.07 -11.98
N PHE A 286 -28.53 21.25 -12.83
CA PHE A 286 -29.10 20.73 -14.06
C PHE A 286 -29.25 19.20 -13.99
N GLN A 287 -30.46 18.72 -14.27
CA GLN A 287 -30.74 17.30 -14.46
C GLN A 287 -31.23 17.07 -15.89
N CYS A 288 -30.64 16.13 -16.62
CA CYS A 288 -31.10 15.74 -17.95
C CYS A 288 -31.23 14.22 -18.06
N CYS A 289 -32.46 13.73 -17.86
CA CYS A 289 -32.79 12.31 -17.85
C CYS A 289 -34.19 12.04 -18.41
N GLY A 290 -34.48 10.81 -18.82
CA GLY A 290 -35.84 10.41 -19.20
C GLY A 290 -36.85 10.65 -18.08
N TYR A 291 -36.49 10.34 -16.85
CA TYR A 291 -37.27 10.59 -15.65
C TYR A 291 -36.44 11.34 -14.58
N ASN A 292 -36.91 12.50 -14.15
CA ASN A 292 -36.35 13.25 -13.04
C ASN A 292 -37.37 13.35 -11.90
N ASN A 293 -36.95 12.96 -10.69
CA ASN A 293 -37.75 13.10 -9.48
C ASN A 293 -36.95 13.83 -8.41
N ALA A 294 -37.51 14.95 -7.92
CA ALA A 294 -36.92 15.69 -6.82
C ALA A 294 -37.94 16.15 -5.77
N LYS A 295 -37.47 16.39 -4.54
CA LYS A 295 -38.28 17.08 -3.53
C LYS A 295 -38.15 18.60 -3.69
N ASN A 296 -36.93 19.10 -3.76
CA ASN A 296 -36.65 20.53 -3.98
C ASN A 296 -35.73 20.69 -5.18
N LEU A 297 -36.13 21.52 -6.13
CA LEU A 297 -35.34 21.90 -7.30
C LEU A 297 -34.99 23.39 -7.24
N ASN A 298 -33.70 23.68 -7.36
CA ASN A 298 -33.15 25.00 -7.65
C ASN A 298 -32.30 24.91 -8.93
N GLY A 299 -32.91 25.12 -10.08
CA GLY A 299 -32.24 24.99 -11.37
C GLY A 299 -33.14 24.46 -12.48
N ILE A 300 -32.61 23.58 -13.32
CA ILE A 300 -33.26 23.13 -14.55
C ILE A 300 -33.38 21.60 -14.56
N GLN A 301 -34.59 21.11 -14.83
CA GLN A 301 -34.85 19.71 -15.17
C GLN A 301 -35.22 19.60 -16.64
N PHE A 302 -34.51 18.76 -17.38
CA PHE A 302 -34.85 18.38 -18.74
C PHE A 302 -35.13 16.88 -18.78
N GLY A 303 -36.26 16.48 -19.36
CA GLY A 303 -36.62 15.07 -19.40
C GLY A 303 -37.93 14.77 -20.08
N TRP A 304 -38.31 13.50 -20.20
CA TRP A 304 -39.66 13.16 -20.65
C TRP A 304 -40.66 13.42 -19.53
N ILE A 305 -40.29 13.06 -18.31
CA ILE A 305 -41.09 13.23 -17.10
C ILE A 305 -40.24 13.94 -16.05
N ASN A 306 -40.71 15.09 -15.58
CA ASN A 306 -40.11 15.85 -14.49
C ASN A 306 -41.10 15.97 -13.33
N ARG A 307 -40.68 15.58 -12.13
CA ARG A 307 -41.51 15.64 -10.92
C ARG A 307 -40.77 16.37 -9.81
N VAL A 308 -41.43 17.38 -9.24
CA VAL A 308 -41.00 18.08 -8.04
C VAL A 308 -42.11 18.04 -7.00
N SER A 309 -41.83 17.56 -5.79
CA SER A 309 -42.87 17.36 -4.77
C SER A 309 -42.96 18.46 -3.70
N GLY A 310 -41.90 19.24 -3.49
CA GLY A 310 -41.77 20.21 -2.40
C GLY A 310 -41.63 21.66 -2.87
N SER A 311 -40.54 21.99 -3.58
CA SER A 311 -40.36 23.35 -4.11
C SER A 311 -39.69 23.35 -5.48
N LEU A 312 -40.26 24.10 -6.43
CA LEU A 312 -39.71 24.33 -7.77
C LEU A 312 -39.25 25.78 -7.88
N ARG A 313 -37.93 25.99 -7.88
CA ARG A 313 -37.26 27.26 -8.19
C ARG A 313 -36.41 27.09 -9.45
N GLY A 314 -36.92 27.56 -10.58
CA GLY A 314 -36.30 27.40 -11.89
C GLY A 314 -37.28 26.80 -12.89
N MET A 315 -36.80 25.87 -13.72
CA MET A 315 -37.53 25.43 -14.91
C MET A 315 -37.52 23.92 -15.08
N GLN A 316 -38.68 23.37 -15.44
CA GLN A 316 -38.81 22.00 -15.94
C GLN A 316 -39.14 22.07 -17.43
N ILE A 317 -38.46 21.28 -18.24
CA ILE A 317 -38.66 21.15 -19.68
C ILE A 317 -38.87 19.66 -19.98
N GLY A 318 -40.05 19.31 -20.47
CA GLY A 318 -40.39 17.92 -20.71
C GLY A 318 -41.82 17.68 -21.17
N LEU A 319 -42.10 16.48 -21.68
CA LEU A 319 -43.44 16.12 -22.14
C LEU A 319 -44.46 16.22 -20.99
N ILE A 320 -44.04 15.80 -19.79
CA ILE A 320 -44.85 15.82 -18.56
C ILE A 320 -44.04 16.53 -17.46
N ASN A 321 -44.54 17.66 -16.97
CA ASN A 321 -43.97 18.35 -15.82
C ASN A 321 -45.00 18.42 -14.71
N ILE A 322 -44.63 17.94 -13.51
CA ILE A 322 -45.50 17.89 -12.34
C ILE A 322 -44.80 18.62 -11.19
N SER A 323 -45.49 19.60 -10.59
CA SER A 323 -45.06 20.27 -9.36
C SER A 323 -46.20 20.19 -8.33
N SER A 324 -46.06 19.37 -7.29
CA SER A 324 -47.09 19.24 -6.25
C SER A 324 -46.85 20.13 -5.02
N GLY A 325 -45.76 20.89 -5.03
CA GLY A 325 -45.33 21.72 -3.91
C GLY A 325 -45.54 23.21 -4.16
N SER A 326 -44.63 24.02 -3.64
CA SER A 326 -44.56 25.46 -3.91
C SER A 326 -43.77 25.75 -5.18
N GLY A 327 -44.23 26.74 -5.96
CA GLY A 327 -43.60 27.11 -7.23
C GLY A 327 -44.05 26.23 -8.41
N GLY A 328 -44.25 26.88 -9.56
CA GLY A 328 -44.79 26.25 -10.77
C GLY A 328 -46.27 25.88 -10.67
N ALA A 329 -46.80 25.39 -11.78
CA ALA A 329 -48.15 24.85 -11.84
C ALA A 329 -48.17 23.34 -11.57
N GLY A 330 -49.29 22.85 -11.05
CA GLY A 330 -49.52 21.45 -10.68
C GLY A 330 -49.10 20.44 -11.75
N PHE A 331 -49.48 20.74 -12.99
CA PHE A 331 -49.11 20.03 -14.20
C PHE A 331 -48.96 21.03 -15.34
N MET A 332 -47.90 20.88 -16.15
CA MET A 332 -47.73 21.62 -17.40
C MET A 332 -47.08 20.75 -18.48
N PRO A 333 -47.60 20.76 -19.72
CA PRO A 333 -46.89 20.18 -20.85
C PRO A 333 -45.73 21.09 -21.31
N PHE A 334 -44.66 20.49 -21.80
CA PHE A 334 -43.47 21.13 -22.38
C PHE A 334 -42.61 21.95 -21.43
N ILE A 335 -43.18 22.95 -20.73
CA ILE A 335 -42.45 23.87 -19.86
C ILE A 335 -43.25 24.15 -18.59
N ASN A 336 -42.59 24.06 -17.43
CA ASN A 336 -43.12 24.51 -16.12
C ASN A 336 -42.07 25.41 -15.45
N ILE A 337 -42.47 26.59 -14.98
CA ILE A 337 -41.54 27.57 -14.38
C ILE A 337 -42.03 27.90 -12.99
N GLY A 338 -41.15 27.79 -11.99
CA GLY A 338 -41.44 28.14 -10.60
C GLY A 338 -40.41 29.11 -10.02
N PHE A 339 -40.86 29.97 -9.11
CA PHE A 339 -40.06 30.97 -8.41
C PHE A 339 -40.27 30.83 -6.90
#